data_AF-A0A382G240-F1
#
_entry.id   AF-A0A382G240-F1
#
_cell.length_a   1.000
_cell.length_b   1.000
_cell.length_c   1.000
_cell.angle_alpha   90.00
_cell.angle_beta   90.00
_cell.angle_gamma   90.00
#
_symmetry.space_group_name_H-M   'P 1'
#
loop_
_entity.id
_entity.type
_entity.pdbx_description
1 polymer ?
#
loop_
_entity_poly.entity_id
_entity_poly.type
_entity_poly.pdbx_seq_one_letter_code
_entity_poly.pdbx_strand_id
1 'polypeptide(L)'
;MLSIRWMIAILLLMGSEVSFAQSDQERLQTAWGHPDLQGVWDFSSDTPLNRPSEFEGRAFLTEEEAAQRQHRTTQARQEQDNNPARIGSTGTYNRFWTDFPRSSRQTSLVVDPPNGKVPPLTITAREYLDELEDTRRGVDLDAPTPG
;
A
#
# COMPACT_ATOMS: atom_id res chain seq x y z
N MET A 1 45.27 -12.34 -41.79
CA MET A 1 44.96 -13.00 -40.51
C MET A 1 45.27 -12.01 -39.39
N LEU A 2 44.28 -11.23 -38.94
CA LEU A 2 44.47 -10.26 -37.86
C LEU A 2 44.70 -11.02 -36.55
N SER A 3 45.78 -10.69 -35.85
CA SER A 3 46.20 -11.34 -34.61
C SER A 3 45.18 -11.13 -33.49
N ILE A 4 44.83 -12.23 -32.80
CA ILE A 4 43.91 -12.28 -31.65
C ILE A 4 44.26 -11.26 -30.56
N ARG A 5 45.52 -10.80 -30.50
CA ARG A 5 45.99 -9.75 -29.58
C ARG A 5 45.30 -8.38 -29.79
N TRP A 6 44.81 -8.08 -31.00
CA TRP A 6 44.13 -6.81 -31.28
C TRP A 6 42.62 -6.85 -31.00
N MET A 7 41.99 -8.03 -30.98
CA MET A 7 40.57 -8.15 -30.64
C MET A 7 40.32 -7.92 -29.15
N ILE A 8 41.25 -8.31 -28.28
CA ILE A 8 41.14 -8.09 -26.83
C ILE A 8 41.28 -6.59 -26.48
N ALA A 9 42.10 -5.85 -27.22
CA ALA A 9 42.28 -4.41 -27.02
C ALA A 9 41.02 -3.59 -27.39
N ILE A 10 40.22 -4.06 -28.35
CA ILE A 10 38.97 -3.40 -28.75
C ILE A 10 37.83 -3.76 -27.79
N LEU A 11 37.83 -4.98 -27.23
CA LEU A 11 36.84 -5.38 -26.23
C LEU A 11 36.99 -4.63 -24.89
N LEU A 12 38.20 -4.16 -24.58
CA LEU A 12 38.49 -3.37 -23.37
C LEU A 12 38.18 -1.86 -23.51
N LEU A 13 37.90 -1.36 -24.72
CA LEU A 13 37.58 0.06 -24.94
C LEU A 13 36.07 0.38 -24.90
N MET A 14 35.22 -0.64 -24.78
CA MET A 14 33.75 -0.53 -24.73
C MET A 14 33.20 -0.66 -23.31
N GLY A 15 34.05 -0.49 -22.29
CA GLY A 15 33.65 -0.36 -20.89
C GLY A 15 33.28 1.09 -20.56
N SER A 16 32.38 1.70 -21.32
CA SER A 16 31.73 2.93 -20.87
C SER A 16 30.77 2.49 -19.77
N GLU A 17 31.22 2.61 -18.52
CA GLU A 17 30.31 2.54 -17.39
C GLU A 17 29.28 3.65 -17.57
N VAL A 18 28.06 3.27 -17.96
CA VAL A 18 26.91 4.15 -17.85
C VAL A 18 26.65 4.26 -16.36
N SER A 19 27.31 5.23 -15.72
CA SER A 19 26.87 5.75 -14.43
C SER A 19 25.49 6.34 -14.65
N PHE A 20 24.45 5.56 -14.38
CA PHE A 20 23.15 6.14 -14.08
C PHE A 20 23.34 6.92 -12.78
N ALA A 21 23.66 8.20 -12.90
CA ALA A 21 23.32 9.14 -11.84
C ALA A 21 21.81 8.96 -11.66
N GLN A 22 21.40 8.37 -10.53
CA GLN A 22 20.02 8.49 -10.09
C GLN A 22 19.74 9.98 -10.14
N SER A 23 18.84 10.42 -11.01
CA SER A 23 18.34 11.77 -10.96
C SER A 23 17.92 11.98 -9.50
N ASP A 24 18.59 12.91 -8.81
CA ASP A 24 18.15 13.43 -7.53
C ASP A 24 16.74 13.96 -7.81
N GLN A 25 15.74 13.11 -7.57
CA GLN A 25 14.37 13.54 -7.58
C GLN A 25 14.33 14.59 -6.49
N GLU A 26 14.17 15.87 -6.88
CA GLU A 26 14.14 17.00 -5.96
C GLU A 26 13.22 16.61 -4.81
N ARG A 27 13.82 16.24 -3.67
CA ARG A 27 13.05 15.90 -2.49
C ARG A 27 12.38 17.20 -2.12
N LEU A 28 11.06 17.27 -2.33
CA LEU A 28 10.28 18.41 -1.91
C LEU A 28 10.58 18.61 -0.42
N GLN A 29 11.21 19.74 -0.12
CA GLN A 29 11.61 20.13 1.21
C GLN A 29 10.97 21.48 1.50
N THR A 30 10.49 21.62 2.71
CA THR A 30 10.06 22.89 3.27
C THR A 30 11.25 23.86 3.38
N ALA A 31 10.98 25.16 3.47
CA ALA A 31 12.02 26.19 3.61
C ALA A 31 12.93 26.02 4.86
N TRP A 32 12.50 25.20 5.83
CA TRP A 32 13.22 24.86 7.05
C TRP A 32 13.80 23.43 7.05
N GLY A 33 13.92 22.80 5.88
CA GLY A 33 14.73 21.58 5.67
C GLY A 33 14.04 20.25 6.01
N HIS A 34 12.75 20.25 6.37
CA HIS A 34 11.98 19.02 6.53
C HIS A 34 11.36 18.57 5.20
N PRO A 35 11.13 17.24 4.99
CA PRO A 35 10.35 16.76 3.85
C PRO A 35 9.01 17.47 3.78
N ASP A 36 8.68 17.99 2.61
CA ASP A 36 7.39 18.59 2.35
C ASP A 36 6.37 17.49 2.05
N LEU A 37 5.42 17.33 2.97
CA LEU A 37 4.33 16.34 2.87
C LEU A 37 3.01 16.99 2.40
N GLN A 38 3.05 18.23 1.91
CA GLN A 38 1.90 18.86 1.31
C GLN A 38 1.53 18.21 -0.03
N GLY A 39 0.25 18.22 -0.36
CA GLY A 39 -0.26 17.69 -1.62
C GLY A 39 -1.55 16.89 -1.46
N VAL A 40 -1.94 16.22 -2.53
CA VAL A 40 -3.09 15.32 -2.55
C VAL A 40 -2.58 13.89 -2.42
N TRP A 41 -3.05 13.21 -1.39
CA TRP A 41 -2.66 11.84 -1.07
C TRP A 41 -3.82 10.88 -1.32
N ASP A 42 -3.50 9.69 -1.82
CA ASP A 42 -4.42 8.59 -2.04
C ASP A 42 -4.03 7.44 -1.09
N PHE A 43 -5.02 6.88 -0.40
CA PHE A 43 -4.84 5.81 0.60
C PHE A 43 -5.42 4.47 0.12
N SER A 44 -5.91 4.39 -1.11
CA SER A 44 -6.51 3.18 -1.66
C SER A 44 -5.46 2.07 -1.81
N SER A 45 -5.51 1.07 -0.92
CA SER A 45 -4.59 -0.07 -0.92
C SER A 45 -5.32 -1.38 -0.69
N ASP A 46 -4.86 -2.43 -1.35
CA ASP A 46 -5.31 -3.81 -1.17
C ASP A 46 -4.41 -4.58 -0.19
N THR A 47 -3.43 -3.88 0.38
CA THR A 47 -2.50 -4.44 1.35
C THR A 47 -3.19 -4.50 2.71
N PRO A 48 -3.23 -5.68 3.37
CA PRO A 48 -3.83 -5.82 4.68
C PRO A 48 -3.19 -4.90 5.72
N LEU A 49 -3.97 -4.41 6.70
CA LEU A 49 -3.41 -3.65 7.81
C LEU A 49 -2.40 -4.49 8.59
N ASN A 50 -2.83 -5.65 9.10
CA ASN A 50 -1.99 -6.62 9.80
C ASN A 50 -1.53 -7.73 8.86
N ARG A 51 -0.30 -8.21 9.04
CA ARG A 51 0.27 -9.33 8.30
C ARG A 51 -0.53 -10.60 8.57
N PRO A 52 -1.13 -11.19 7.52
CA PRO A 52 -1.75 -12.50 7.60
C PRO A 52 -0.76 -13.58 8.02
N SER A 53 -1.23 -14.62 8.70
CA SER A 53 -0.39 -15.72 9.21
C SER A 53 0.39 -16.44 8.11
N GLU A 54 -0.18 -16.57 6.92
CA GLU A 54 0.46 -17.20 5.76
C GLU A 54 1.72 -16.47 5.27
N PHE A 55 1.89 -15.20 5.67
CA PHE A 55 3.04 -14.39 5.33
C PHE A 55 3.95 -14.11 6.53
N GLU A 56 3.77 -14.79 7.66
CA GLU A 56 4.57 -14.57 8.87
C GLU A 56 6.09 -14.63 8.57
N GLY A 57 6.84 -13.64 9.08
CA GLY A 57 8.27 -13.50 8.81
C GLY A 57 8.63 -13.04 7.39
N ARG A 58 7.67 -12.89 6.47
CA ARG A 58 7.87 -12.41 5.09
C ARG A 58 7.28 -11.01 4.95
N ALA A 59 8.13 -10.02 4.69
CA ALA A 59 7.68 -8.65 4.49
C ALA A 59 7.08 -8.40 3.10
N PHE A 60 7.44 -9.23 2.12
CA PHE A 60 7.07 -9.07 0.73
C PHE A 60 6.54 -10.37 0.14
N LEU A 61 5.56 -10.21 -0.76
CA LEU A 61 5.12 -11.23 -1.68
C LEU A 61 6.22 -11.58 -2.70
N THR A 62 6.16 -12.80 -3.22
CA THR A 62 6.87 -13.12 -4.47
C THR A 62 6.25 -12.36 -5.64
N GLU A 63 6.95 -12.34 -6.78
CA GLU A 63 6.45 -11.66 -7.97
C GLU A 63 5.14 -12.30 -8.46
N GLU A 64 5.06 -13.63 -8.41
CA GLU A 64 3.88 -14.40 -8.82
C GLU A 64 2.68 -14.13 -7.91
N GLU A 65 2.89 -14.11 -6.58
CA GLU A 65 1.85 -13.79 -5.61
C GLU A 65 1.36 -12.33 -5.78
N ALA A 66 2.27 -11.39 -6.05
CA ALA A 66 1.93 -9.99 -6.29
C ALA A 66 1.15 -9.82 -7.59
N ALA A 67 1.55 -10.49 -8.66
CA ALA A 67 0.83 -10.53 -9.93
C ALA A 67 -0.58 -11.12 -9.75
N GLN A 68 -0.73 -12.17 -8.93
CA GLN A 68 -2.02 -12.75 -8.62
C GLN A 68 -2.92 -11.80 -7.82
N ARG A 69 -2.36 -11.05 -6.86
CA ARG A 69 -3.10 -10.00 -6.13
C ARG A 69 -3.58 -8.92 -7.08
N GLN A 70 -2.69 -8.37 -7.91
CA GLN A 70 -3.04 -7.36 -8.91
C GLN A 70 -4.11 -7.87 -9.89
N HIS A 71 -4.00 -9.13 -10.33
CA HIS A 71 -4.99 -9.74 -11.21
C HIS A 71 -6.38 -9.79 -10.56
N ARG A 72 -6.45 -10.24 -9.30
CA ARG A 72 -7.72 -10.27 -8.53
C ARG A 72 -8.32 -8.87 -8.37
N THR A 73 -7.49 -7.87 -8.03
CA THR A 73 -7.94 -6.47 -7.90
C THR A 73 -8.49 -5.92 -9.22
N THR A 74 -7.81 -6.20 -10.34
CA THR A 74 -8.28 -5.80 -11.68
C THR A 74 -9.57 -6.52 -12.10
N GLN A 75 -9.72 -7.81 -11.78
CA GLN A 75 -10.94 -8.56 -12.06
C GLN A 75 -12.12 -8.01 -11.27
N ALA A 76 -11.97 -7.81 -9.95
CA ALA A 76 -13.01 -7.23 -9.10
C ALA A 76 -13.46 -5.85 -9.63
N ARG A 77 -12.52 -5.03 -10.10
CA ARG A 77 -12.80 -3.74 -10.76
C ARG A 77 -13.65 -3.88 -12.02
N GLN A 78 -13.43 -4.92 -12.81
CA GLN A 78 -14.19 -5.16 -14.04
C GLN A 78 -15.58 -5.76 -13.77
N GLU A 79 -15.71 -6.58 -12.73
CA GLU A 79 -16.97 -7.20 -12.32
C GLU A 79 -17.99 -6.20 -11.77
N GLN A 80 -17.54 -5.11 -11.15
CA GLN A 80 -18.44 -4.08 -10.59
C GLN A 80 -19.35 -3.45 -11.65
N ASP A 81 -18.88 -3.27 -12.87
CA ASP A 81 -19.69 -2.75 -13.98
C ASP A 81 -20.77 -3.75 -14.44
N ASN A 82 -20.55 -5.03 -14.16
CA ASN A 82 -21.41 -6.14 -14.59
C ASN A 82 -22.35 -6.62 -13.48
N ASN A 83 -22.43 -5.93 -12.34
CA ASN A 83 -23.25 -6.34 -11.20
C ASN A 83 -24.66 -5.74 -11.29
N PRO A 84 -25.69 -6.51 -11.75
CA PRO A 84 -27.05 -5.98 -11.82
C PRO A 84 -27.60 -5.75 -10.42
N ALA A 85 -28.37 -4.68 -10.26
CA ALA A 85 -29.11 -4.43 -9.02
C ALA A 85 -30.02 -5.63 -8.70
N ARG A 86 -30.06 -6.04 -7.43
CA ARG A 86 -31.07 -6.98 -6.95
C ARG A 86 -32.47 -6.39 -7.18
N ILE A 87 -33.45 -7.23 -7.48
CA ILE A 87 -34.85 -6.80 -7.65
C ILE A 87 -35.30 -6.07 -6.37
N GLY A 88 -35.78 -4.82 -6.52
CA GLY A 88 -36.16 -3.94 -5.41
C GLY A 88 -35.03 -3.10 -4.81
N SER A 89 -33.82 -3.15 -5.36
CA SER A 89 -32.68 -2.32 -4.98
C SER A 89 -32.40 -1.24 -6.04
N THR A 90 -31.91 -0.08 -5.61
CA THR A 90 -31.39 0.97 -6.48
C THR A 90 -30.04 0.62 -7.14
N GLY A 91 -29.43 -0.51 -6.76
CA GLY A 91 -28.11 -0.91 -7.24
C GLY A 91 -26.97 -0.19 -6.52
N THR A 92 -25.75 -0.37 -7.05
CA THR A 92 -24.52 0.29 -6.57
C THR A 92 -23.92 1.15 -7.68
N TYR A 93 -23.01 2.06 -7.31
CA TYR A 93 -22.23 2.82 -8.27
C TYR A 93 -21.32 1.90 -9.11
N ASN A 94 -21.10 2.27 -10.37
CA ASN A 94 -20.18 1.59 -11.28
C ASN A 94 -18.72 2.03 -11.03
N ARG A 95 -17.75 1.45 -11.77
CA ARG A 95 -16.32 1.71 -11.55
C ARG A 95 -15.88 3.16 -11.83
N PHE A 96 -16.69 3.96 -12.52
CA PHE A 96 -16.36 5.36 -12.80
C PHE A 96 -16.40 6.22 -11.53
N TRP A 97 -17.25 5.86 -10.56
CA TRP A 97 -17.47 6.59 -9.32
C TRP A 97 -16.74 5.96 -8.11
N THR A 98 -15.93 4.93 -8.32
CA THR A 98 -15.29 4.16 -7.25
C THR A 98 -13.77 4.20 -7.41
N ASP A 99 -13.06 4.52 -6.33
CA ASP A 99 -11.60 4.38 -6.28
C ASP A 99 -11.21 2.92 -6.09
N PHE A 100 -10.14 2.49 -6.76
CA PHE A 100 -9.65 1.13 -6.67
C PHE A 100 -8.27 1.10 -6.05
N PRO A 101 -8.03 0.14 -5.14
CA PRO A 101 -6.76 0.06 -4.47
C PRO A 101 -5.61 -0.20 -5.45
N ARG A 102 -4.46 0.40 -5.14
CA ARG A 102 -3.20 0.06 -5.79
C ARG A 102 -2.56 -1.14 -5.09
N SER A 103 -2.07 -2.08 -5.89
CA SER A 103 -1.36 -3.24 -5.37
C SER A 103 0.08 -2.93 -5.01
N SER A 104 0.47 -3.28 -3.79
CA SER A 104 1.86 -3.30 -3.33
C SER A 104 2.31 -4.75 -3.16
N ARG A 105 3.62 -4.97 -3.20
CA ARG A 105 4.21 -6.27 -2.81
C ARG A 105 4.29 -6.46 -1.30
N GLN A 106 4.01 -5.43 -0.51
CA GLN A 106 3.98 -5.56 0.95
C GLN A 106 2.90 -6.55 1.38
N THR A 107 3.18 -7.32 2.43
CA THR A 107 2.22 -8.26 3.02
C THR A 107 1.36 -7.61 4.11
N SER A 108 1.72 -6.39 4.54
CA SER A 108 1.06 -5.63 5.60
C SER A 108 1.41 -4.14 5.47
N LEU A 109 0.48 -3.26 5.87
CA LEU A 109 0.74 -1.82 6.02
C LEU A 109 1.55 -1.50 7.28
N VAL A 110 1.46 -2.34 8.32
CA VAL A 110 2.32 -2.23 9.50
C VAL A 110 3.71 -2.73 9.14
N VAL A 111 4.67 -1.82 9.11
CA VAL A 111 6.09 -2.12 8.84
C VAL A 111 6.84 -2.40 10.14
N ASP A 112 6.55 -1.63 11.18
CA ASP A 112 7.13 -1.74 12.51
C ASP A 112 5.99 -1.86 13.54
N PRO A 113 5.93 -2.93 14.34
CA PRO A 113 6.91 -4.01 14.53
C PRO A 113 7.10 -4.93 13.29
N PRO A 114 8.27 -5.59 13.13
CA PRO A 114 8.57 -6.44 11.97
C PRO A 114 7.62 -7.62 11.77
N ASN A 115 6.88 -8.03 12.80
CA ASN A 115 5.83 -9.03 12.68
C ASN A 115 4.61 -8.51 11.87
N GLY A 116 4.55 -7.21 11.60
CA GLY A 116 3.55 -6.54 10.77
C GLY A 116 2.19 -6.54 11.44
N LYS A 117 2.14 -6.46 12.76
CA LYS A 117 0.90 -6.41 13.51
C LYS A 117 0.88 -5.15 14.37
N VAL A 118 -0.28 -4.49 14.43
CA VAL A 118 -0.50 -3.37 15.33
C VAL A 118 -0.13 -3.82 16.76
N PRO A 119 0.75 -3.07 17.46
CA PRO A 119 1.11 -3.40 18.84
C PRO A 119 -0.13 -3.48 19.74
N PRO A 120 -0.08 -4.32 20.79
CA PRO A 120 -1.16 -4.35 21.77
C PRO A 120 -1.31 -2.97 22.42
N LEU A 121 -2.56 -2.58 22.68
CA LEU A 121 -2.86 -1.34 23.40
C LEU A 121 -2.21 -1.34 24.79
N THR A 122 -1.76 -0.16 25.22
CA THR A 122 -1.35 0.08 26.61
C THR A 122 -2.56 -0.08 27.53
N ILE A 123 -2.30 -0.30 28.82
CA ILE A 123 -3.37 -0.43 29.82
C ILE A 123 -4.25 0.83 29.82
N THR A 124 -3.65 2.02 29.88
CA THR A 124 -4.37 3.29 29.85
C THR A 124 -5.22 3.47 28.59
N ALA A 125 -4.71 3.06 27.43
CA ALA A 125 -5.50 3.14 26.18
C ALA A 125 -6.69 2.18 26.20
N ARG A 126 -6.55 1.01 26.83
CA ARG A 126 -7.65 0.06 27.02
C ARG A 126 -8.71 0.61 27.96
N GLU A 127 -8.30 1.14 29.11
CA GLU A 127 -9.20 1.76 30.10
C GLU A 127 -10.01 2.91 29.49
N TYR A 128 -9.36 3.76 28.68
CA TYR A 128 -10.03 4.85 27.96
C TYR A 128 -11.09 4.34 26.96
N LEU A 129 -10.79 3.27 26.22
CA LEU A 129 -11.76 2.68 25.29
C LEU A 129 -12.92 2.00 26.03
N ASP A 130 -12.64 1.32 27.14
CA ASP A 130 -13.67 0.70 27.99
C ASP A 130 -14.62 1.77 28.54
N GLU A 131 -14.09 2.92 28.97
CA GLU A 131 -14.88 4.09 29.40
C GLU A 131 -15.71 4.70 28.25
N LEU A 132 -15.14 4.83 27.05
CA LEU A 132 -15.88 5.29 25.87
C LEU A 132 -17.01 4.32 25.48
N GLU A 133 -16.79 3.02 25.61
CA GLU A 133 -17.82 2.02 25.34
C GLU A 133 -18.94 2.09 26.38
N ASP A 134 -18.58 2.19 27.67
CA ASP A 134 -19.53 2.31 28.76
C ASP A 134 -20.38 3.59 28.64
N THR A 135 -19.78 4.72 28.27
CA THR A 135 -20.51 5.99 28.06
C THR A 135 -21.46 5.95 26.86
N ARG A 136 -21.14 5.17 25.83
CA ARG A 136 -22.01 4.98 24.65
C ARG A 136 -23.00 3.82 24.80
N ARG A 137 -22.89 3.01 25.85
CA ARG A 137 -23.77 1.86 26.04
C ARG A 137 -25.22 2.34 26.24
N GLY A 138 -26.09 1.95 25.31
CA GLY A 138 -27.51 2.34 25.35
C GLY A 138 -27.79 3.77 24.89
N VAL A 139 -26.79 4.47 24.37
CA VAL A 139 -26.95 5.78 23.72
C VAL A 139 -27.38 5.54 22.26
N ASP A 140 -28.33 6.35 21.79
CA ASP A 140 -28.79 6.30 20.39
C ASP A 140 -27.62 6.59 19.43
N LEU A 141 -27.61 5.96 18.25
CA LEU A 141 -26.57 6.17 17.24
C LEU A 141 -26.48 7.62 16.79
N ASP A 142 -27.64 8.30 16.75
CA ASP A 142 -27.76 9.69 16.32
C ASP A 142 -27.54 10.70 17.47
N ALA A 143 -27.39 10.22 18.70
CA ALA A 143 -27.11 11.10 19.83
C ALA A 143 -25.65 11.58 19.78
N PRO A 144 -25.40 12.86 20.10
CA PRO A 144 -24.04 13.41 20.11
C PRO A 144 -23.18 12.64 21.12
N THR A 145 -21.89 12.50 20.80
CA THR A 145 -20.92 11.91 21.73
C THR A 145 -20.93 12.68 23.05
N PRO A 146 -21.14 12.02 24.20
CA PRO A 146 -21.09 12.69 25.49
C PRO A 146 -19.73 13.37 25.70
N GLY A 147 -19.73 14.70 25.91
CA GLY A 147 -18.53 15.52 26.01
C GLY A 147 -18.83 17.00 25.93
#